data_AF-A0A968MAC0-F1
#
_entry.id   AF-A0A968MAC0-F1
#
_cell.length_a   1.000
_cell.length_b   1.000
_cell.length_c   1.000
_cell.angle_alpha   90.00
_cell.angle_beta   90.00
_cell.angle_gamma   90.00
#
_symmetry.space_group_name_H-M   'P 1'
#
loop_
_entity.id
_entity.type
_entity.pdbx_description
1 polymer ?
#
loop_
_entity_poly.entity_id
_entity_poly.type
_entity_poly.pdbx_seq_one_letter_code
_entity_poly.pdbx_strand_id
1 'polypeptide(L)' 'MRVWLERLWMADLVLVLVCFGWLLVAATGETTGHPLGWQLWLRLWQPLIQPALGLLMAGAIASGLW' A
#
# COMPACT_ATOMS: atom_id res chain seq x y z
N MET A 1 10.87 23.12 -5.77
CA MET A 1 9.53 22.68 -5.31
C MET A 1 9.09 21.30 -5.83
N ARG A 2 9.57 20.79 -6.98
CA ARG A 2 9.08 19.52 -7.60
C ARG A 2 9.59 18.22 -6.93
N VAL A 3 10.84 18.22 -6.46
CA VAL A 3 11.52 17.02 -5.89
C VAL A 3 10.80 16.42 -4.68
N TRP A 4 10.13 17.25 -3.88
CA TRP A 4 9.38 16.77 -2.71
C TRP A 4 8.13 15.98 -3.09
N LEU A 5 7.44 16.41 -4.16
CA LEU A 5 6.24 15.76 -4.65
C LEU A 5 6.59 14.42 -5.29
N GLU A 6 7.64 14.37 -6.11
CA GLU A 6 8.17 13.14 -6.73
C GLU A 6 8.59 12.10 -5.68
N ARG A 7 9.25 12.54 -4.59
CA ARG A 7 9.59 11.65 -3.47
C ARG A 7 8.35 11.13 -2.74
N LEU A 8 7.29 11.94 -2.64
CA LEU A 8 6.05 11.54 -1.97
C LEU A 8 5.29 10.49 -2.78
N TRP A 9 5.19 10.67 -4.10
CA TRP A 9 4.63 9.66 -5.02
C TRP A 9 5.43 8.35 -4.99
N MET A 10 6.77 8.42 -5.04
CA MET A 10 7.61 7.23 -4.98
C MET A 10 7.54 6.52 -3.62
N ALA A 11 7.45 7.26 -2.52
CA ALA A 11 7.28 6.69 -1.19
C ALA A 11 5.93 5.97 -1.06
N ASP A 12 4.86 6.56 -1.59
CA ASP A 12 3.52 5.97 -1.61
C ASP A 12 3.48 4.68 -2.44
N LEU A 13 4.11 4.67 -3.63
CA LEU A 13 4.30 3.48 -4.46
C LEU A 13 4.99 2.33 -3.71
N VAL A 14 6.11 2.63 -3.04
CA VAL A 14 6.85 1.62 -2.25
C VAL A 14 6.02 1.15 -1.05
N LEU A 15 5.30 2.05 -0.37
CA LEU A 15 4.42 1.70 0.74
C LEU A 15 3.33 0.73 0.31
N VAL A 16 2.67 0.97 -0.82
CA VAL A 16 1.65 0.08 -1.38
C VAL A 16 2.26 -1.28 -1.74
N LEU A 17 3.44 -1.29 -2.36
CA LEU A 17 4.13 -2.53 -2.73
C LEU A 17 4.52 -3.36 -1.50
N VAL A 18 4.98 -2.70 -0.42
CA VAL A 18 5.27 -3.35 0.87
C VAL A 18 3.99 -3.88 1.52
N CYS A 19 2.88 -3.14 1.50
CA CYS A 19 1.59 -3.64 1.97
C CYS A 19 1.11 -4.85 1.19
N PHE A 20 1.41 -4.91 -0.11
CA PHE A 20 1.11 -6.05 -0.98
C PHE A 20 2.00 -7.27 -0.66
N GLY A 21 3.28 -7.05 -0.37
CA GLY A 21 4.16 -8.11 0.15
C GLY A 21 3.71 -8.65 1.51
N TRP A 22 3.28 -7.76 2.41
CA TRP A 22 2.70 -8.15 3.70
C TRP A 22 1.41 -8.96 3.51
N LEU A 23 0.52 -8.57 2.57
CA LEU A 23 -0.69 -9.33 2.24
C LEU A 23 -0.34 -10.79 1.93
N LEU A 24 0.65 -11.03 1.07
CA LEU A 24 1.07 -12.40 0.72
C LEU A 24 1.49 -13.19 1.97
N VAL A 25 2.33 -12.60 2.83
CA VAL A 25 2.77 -13.25 4.08
C VAL A 25 1.59 -13.51 5.02
N ALA A 26 0.72 -12.51 5.22
CA ALA A 26 -0.44 -12.62 6.10
C ALA A 26 -1.46 -13.65 5.59
N ALA A 27 -1.70 -13.70 4.28
CA ALA A 27 -2.58 -14.68 3.64
C ALA A 27 -2.03 -16.10 3.74
N THR A 28 -0.72 -16.30 3.56
CA THR A 28 -0.08 -17.61 3.78
C THR A 28 0.00 -18.00 5.26
N GLY A 29 -0.02 -17.01 6.16
CA GLY A 29 -0.02 -17.25 7.60
C GLY A 29 -1.37 -17.73 8.12
N GLU A 30 -2.46 -17.09 7.67
CA GLU A 30 -3.84 -17.48 7.98
C GLU A 30 -4.09 -18.95 7.61
N THR A 31 -3.61 -19.41 6.45
CA THR A 31 -3.77 -20.80 5.99
C THR A 31 -2.94 -21.80 6.80
N THR A 32 -1.89 -21.34 7.49
CA THR A 32 -1.00 -22.18 8.32
C THR A 32 -1.42 -22.15 9.80
N GLY A 33 -2.56 -21.52 10.14
CA GLY A 33 -3.09 -21.47 11.50
C GLY A 33 -2.33 -20.52 12.45
N HIS A 34 -1.36 -19.76 11.95
CA HIS A 34 -0.66 -18.74 12.71
C HIS A 34 -1.25 -17.36 12.38
N PRO A 35 -1.74 -16.59 13.37
CA PRO A 35 -2.21 -15.23 13.15
C PRO A 35 -1.01 -14.29 12.92
N LEU A 36 -0.36 -14.41 11.76
CA LEU A 36 0.78 -13.62 11.29
C LEU A 36 0.37 -12.17 10.92
N GLY A 37 -0.67 -11.65 11.57
CA GLY A 37 -1.14 -10.29 11.37
C GLY A 37 -2.15 -10.12 10.25
N TRP A 38 -2.86 -11.17 9.81
CA TRP A 38 -3.99 -11.01 8.87
C TRP A 38 -5.10 -10.11 9.41
N GLN A 39 -5.53 -10.32 10.66
CA GLN A 39 -6.50 -9.44 11.31
C GLN A 39 -5.98 -7.99 11.46
N LEU A 40 -4.67 -7.84 11.72
CA LEU A 40 -4.04 -6.52 11.80
C LEU A 40 -4.00 -5.85 10.42
N TRP A 41 -3.64 -6.59 9.38
CA TRP A 41 -3.59 -6.12 8.00
C TRP A 41 -4.98 -5.71 7.51
N LEU A 42 -6.01 -6.51 7.78
CA LEU A 42 -7.41 -6.17 7.46
C LEU A 42 -7.87 -4.90 8.20
N ARG A 43 -7.47 -4.73 9.47
CA ARG A 43 -7.76 -3.50 10.22
C ARG A 43 -7.02 -2.28 9.68
N LEU A 44 -5.79 -2.47 9.20
CA LEU A 44 -4.98 -1.40 8.58
C LEU A 44 -5.40 -1.11 7.14
N TRP A 45 -6.17 -2.01 6.50
CA TRP A 45 -6.63 -1.86 5.13
C TRP A 45 -7.43 -0.58 4.91
N GLN A 46 -8.50 -0.37 5.68
CA GLN A 46 -9.33 0.83 5.55
C GLN A 46 -8.61 2.15 5.88
N PRO A 47 -7.88 2.28 7.01
CA PRO A 47 -7.29 3.56 7.39
C PRO A 47 -5.95 3.87 6.71
N LEU A 48 -5.21 2.87 6.21
CA LEU A 48 -3.86 3.07 5.67
C LEU A 48 -3.76 2.66 4.20
N ILE A 49 -4.16 1.44 3.86
CA ILE A 49 -3.89 0.87 2.53
C ILE A 49 -4.83 1.44 1.47
N GLN A 50 -6.12 1.58 1.79
CA GLN A 50 -7.13 2.15 0.91
C GLN A 50 -6.85 3.63 0.53
N PRO A 51 -6.50 4.53 1.48
CA PRO A 51 -6.11 5.89 1.13
C PRO A 51 -4.76 5.96 0.38
N ALA A 52 -3.77 5.12 0.72
CA ALA A 52 -2.52 5.06 -0.03
C ALA A 52 -2.75 4.62 -1.49
N LEU A 53 -3.58 3.60 -1.72
CA LEU A 53 -3.99 3.21 -3.08
C LEU A 53 -4.70 4.34 -3.83
N GLY A 54 -5.57 5.09 -3.15
CA GLY A 54 -6.22 6.27 -3.74
C GLY A 54 -5.22 7.35 -4.15
N LEU A 55 -4.18 7.57 -3.34
CA LEU A 55 -3.08 8.47 -3.67
C LEU A 55 -2.31 7.93 -4.88
N LEU A 56 -1.86 6.68 -4.87
CA LEU A 56 -1.20 6.04 -5.99
C LEU A 56 -1.99 6.15 -7.31
N MET A 57 -3.30 5.93 -7.27
CA MET A 57 -4.18 6.11 -8.43
C MET A 57 -4.23 7.57 -8.91
N ALA A 58 -4.35 8.53 -8.00
CA ALA A 58 -4.28 9.95 -8.35
C ALA A 58 -2.91 10.30 -9.00
N GLY A 59 -1.83 9.66 -8.55
CA GLY A 59 -0.48 9.82 -9.10
C GLY A 59 -0.32 9.21 -10.47
N ALA A 60 -0.88 8.02 -10.69
CA ALA A 60 -0.92 7.36 -11.98
C ALA A 60 -1.71 8.20 -13.01
N ILE A 61 -2.84 8.78 -12.60
CA ILE A 61 -3.62 9.68 -13.46
C ILE A 61 -2.85 10.97 -13.75
N ALA A 62 -2.27 11.59 -12.72
CA ALA A 62 -1.51 12.83 -12.88
C ALA A 62 -0.24 12.65 -13.73
N SER A 63 0.39 11.48 -13.68
CA SER A 63 1.55 11.12 -14.51
C SER A 63 1.18 10.69 -15.92
N GLY A 64 -0.03 10.17 -16.16
CA GLY A 64 -0.51 9.83 -17.51
C GLY A 64 -1.08 11.03 -18.29
N LEU A 65 -1.50 12.10 -17.62
CA LEU A 65 -1.99 13.34 -18.22
C LEU A 65 -0.86 14.30 -18.66
N TRP A 66 0.39 13.97 -18.35
CA TRP A 66 1.57 14.83 -18.59
C TRP A 66 2.64 14.06 -19.36
#